data_AF-A0A1Q7FRW2-F1
#
_entry.id   AF-A0A1Q7FRW2-F1
#
_cell.length_a   1.000
_cell.length_b   1.000
_cell.length_c   1.000
_cell.angle_alpha   90.00
_cell.angle_beta   90.00
_cell.angle_gamma   90.00
#
_symmetry.space_group_name_H-M   'P 1'
#
loop_
_entity.id
_entity.type
_entity.pdbx_description
1 polymer ?
#
loop_
_entity_poly.entity_id
_entity_poly.type
_entity_poly.pdbx_seq_one_letter_code
_entity_poly.pdbx_strand_id
1 'polypeptide(L)'
;MSAASDWSRFPLGTRFRIADSSEEYVIDDYGMALIGTNTIDLYKPSRLEMKGWGVRYVDIDVLQWGSEEQSLKVLAPRCKNHCVQRMVASLQQKRAQQKKELVASLDPKKTQPKKKT
;
A
#
# COMPACT_ATOMS: atom_id res chain seq x y z
N MET A 1 -9.59 6.73 11.97
CA MET A 1 -10.50 7.18 10.90
C MET A 1 -10.27 6.33 9.65
N SER A 2 -11.17 6.42 8.65
CA SER A 2 -11.06 5.70 7.38
C SER A 2 -10.26 6.51 6.34
N ALA A 3 -9.62 5.82 5.41
CA ALA A 3 -8.89 6.43 4.30
C ALA A 3 -8.87 5.50 3.07
N ALA A 4 -8.81 6.11 1.89
CA ALA A 4 -8.73 5.41 0.62
C ALA A 4 -7.35 5.54 -0.02
N SER A 5 -6.89 4.49 -0.70
CA SER A 5 -5.62 4.53 -1.45
C SER A 5 -5.55 3.46 -2.54
N ASP A 6 -4.42 3.40 -3.26
CA ASP A 6 -4.05 2.23 -4.06
C ASP A 6 -3.56 1.10 -3.15
N TRP A 7 -4.32 0.00 -3.08
CA TRP A 7 -3.99 -1.15 -2.25
C TRP A 7 -2.73 -1.92 -2.69
N SER A 8 -2.24 -1.71 -3.91
CA SER A 8 -0.94 -2.25 -4.32
C SER A 8 0.25 -1.52 -3.68
N ARG A 9 0.00 -0.30 -3.17
CA ARG A 9 0.99 0.53 -2.47
C ARG A 9 0.78 0.52 -0.96
N PHE A 10 -0.46 0.74 -0.52
CA PHE A 10 -0.87 0.66 0.89
C PHE A 10 -1.96 -0.42 1.05
N PRO A 11 -1.58 -1.68 1.33
CA PRO A 11 -2.53 -2.78 1.38
C PRO A 11 -3.66 -2.57 2.39
N LEU A 12 -4.79 -3.21 2.15
CA LEU A 12 -5.96 -3.22 3.02
C LEU A 12 -5.56 -3.49 4.48
N GLY A 13 -6.00 -2.60 5.37
CA GLY A 13 -5.71 -2.64 6.81
C GLY A 13 -4.44 -1.90 7.22
N THR A 14 -3.74 -1.23 6.30
CA THR A 14 -2.58 -0.38 6.66
C THR A 14 -3.02 0.71 7.63
N ARG A 15 -2.34 0.81 8.78
CA ARG A 15 -2.53 1.84 9.79
C ARG A 15 -1.42 2.87 9.72
N PHE A 16 -1.79 4.14 9.71
CA PHE A 16 -0.85 5.24 9.67
C PHE A 16 -1.37 6.44 10.45
N ARG A 17 -0.49 7.40 10.72
CA ARG A 17 -0.84 8.74 11.18
C ARG A 17 -0.05 9.77 10.38
N ILE A 18 -0.53 11.00 10.33
CA ILE A 18 0.28 12.12 9.84
C ILE A 18 1.35 12.39 10.90
N ALA A 19 2.61 12.61 10.50
CA ALA A 19 3.75 12.65 11.44
C ALA A 19 3.53 13.60 12.63
N ASP A 20 3.02 14.81 12.35
CA ASP A 20 2.74 15.86 13.34
C ASP A 20 1.34 15.75 13.98
N SER A 21 0.63 14.64 13.78
CA SER A 21 -0.71 14.40 14.30
C SER A 21 -0.77 13.14 15.16
N SER A 22 -1.67 13.15 16.15
CA SER A 22 -2.06 11.95 16.90
C SER A 22 -3.24 11.21 16.25
N GLU A 23 -3.79 11.72 15.15
CA GLU A 23 -4.94 11.12 14.48
C GLU A 23 -4.51 9.94 13.62
N GLU A 24 -5.03 8.76 13.97
CA GLU A 24 -4.75 7.52 13.24
C GLU A 24 -5.80 7.25 12.17
N TYR A 25 -5.33 6.68 11.06
CA TYR A 25 -6.12 6.29 9.91
C TYR A 25 -5.88 4.82 9.56
N VAL A 26 -6.90 4.19 9.02
CA VAL A 26 -6.86 2.83 8.48
C VAL A 26 -7.21 2.92 7.00
N ILE A 27 -6.41 2.29 6.16
CA ILE A 27 -6.77 2.07 4.75
C ILE A 27 -7.79 0.94 4.68
N ASP A 28 -9.04 1.29 4.41
CA ASP A 28 -10.17 0.36 4.28
C ASP A 28 -10.95 0.55 2.97
N ASP A 29 -10.64 1.59 2.20
CA ASP A 29 -11.26 1.87 0.90
C ASP A 29 -10.21 2.12 -0.21
N TYR A 30 -10.67 2.20 -1.46
CA TYR A 30 -9.85 2.52 -2.63
C TYR A 30 -10.64 3.33 -3.67
N GLY A 31 -9.93 4.13 -4.46
CA GLY A 31 -10.53 4.99 -5.48
C GLY A 31 -9.80 4.93 -6.81
N MET A 32 -10.53 4.99 -7.92
CA MET A 32 -9.96 4.97 -9.28
C MET A 32 -8.87 6.02 -9.48
N ALA A 33 -9.07 7.24 -8.99
CA ALA A 33 -8.13 8.36 -9.13
C ALA A 33 -6.81 8.17 -8.35
N LEU A 34 -6.78 7.23 -7.41
CA LEU A 34 -5.63 7.00 -6.52
C LEU A 34 -4.69 5.94 -7.07
N ILE A 35 -5.17 5.10 -7.99
CA ILE A 35 -4.43 3.93 -8.49
C ILE A 35 -3.22 4.37 -9.32
N GLY A 36 -2.06 3.83 -8.97
CA GLY A 36 -0.76 4.19 -9.55
C GLY A 36 -0.11 5.39 -8.86
N THR A 37 -0.78 6.06 -7.92
CA THR A 37 -0.28 7.26 -7.22
C THR A 37 0.11 6.95 -5.78
N ASN A 38 0.90 7.83 -5.14
CA ASN A 38 1.15 7.77 -3.70
C ASN A 38 0.12 8.60 -2.89
N THR A 39 -1.05 8.90 -3.46
CA THR A 39 -2.08 9.71 -2.81
C THR A 39 -2.94 8.84 -1.90
N ILE A 40 -3.15 9.32 -0.67
CA ILE A 40 -4.14 8.78 0.26
C ILE A 40 -5.23 9.83 0.42
N ASP A 41 -6.49 9.43 0.20
CA ASP A 41 -7.66 10.29 0.40
C ASP A 41 -8.23 10.05 1.81
N LEU A 42 -8.32 11.10 2.62
CA LEU A 42 -8.77 10.99 4.01
C LEU A 42 -10.27 11.23 4.10
N TYR A 43 -10.98 10.33 4.77
CA TYR A 43 -12.38 10.59 5.09
C TYR A 43 -12.48 11.80 6.05
N LYS A 44 -13.36 12.74 5.71
CA LYS A 44 -13.72 13.88 6.57
C LYS A 44 -15.25 13.92 6.76
N PRO A 45 -15.75 14.03 8.02
CA PRO A 45 -17.19 14.02 8.31
C PRO A 45 -17.99 15.15 7.66
N SER A 46 -17.37 16.29 7.36
CA SER A 46 -18.05 17.47 6.84
C SER A 46 -17.33 18.09 5.65
N ARG A 47 -18.09 18.77 4.77
CA ARG A 47 -17.53 19.54 3.65
C ARG A 47 -16.60 20.67 4.12
N LEU A 48 -16.85 21.23 5.29
CA LEU A 48 -16.01 22.27 5.87
C LEU A 48 -14.64 21.70 6.24
N GLU A 49 -14.59 20.55 6.92
CA GLU A 49 -13.33 19.87 7.26
C GLU A 49 -12.60 19.37 6.01
N MET A 50 -13.33 18.82 5.04
CA MET A 50 -12.76 18.43 3.74
C MET A 50 -12.08 19.62 3.05
N LYS A 51 -12.72 20.80 3.03
CA LYS A 51 -12.12 22.03 2.49
C LYS A 51 -10.95 22.53 3.33
N GLY A 52 -11.04 22.44 4.65
CA GLY A 52 -9.96 22.81 5.58
C GLY A 52 -8.73 21.91 5.43
N TRP A 53 -8.92 20.66 5.01
CA TRP A 53 -7.84 19.75 4.63
C TRP A 53 -7.30 20.06 3.22
N GLY A 54 -8.12 19.93 2.18
CA GLY A 54 -7.67 20.12 0.80
C GLY A 54 -6.52 19.18 0.38
N VAL A 55 -5.94 19.43 -0.79
CA VAL A 55 -4.77 18.67 -1.27
C VAL A 55 -3.52 19.20 -0.60
N ARG A 56 -2.70 18.31 -0.04
CA ARG A 56 -1.42 18.67 0.59
C ARG A 56 -0.43 17.51 0.55
N TYR A 57 0.85 17.86 0.67
CA TYR A 57 1.95 16.91 0.84
C TYR A 57 2.38 16.94 2.30
N VAL A 58 2.33 15.78 2.95
CA VAL A 58 2.68 15.61 4.35
C VAL A 58 3.44 14.31 4.51
N ASP A 59 4.26 14.23 5.54
CA ASP A 59 4.88 12.98 5.96
C ASP A 59 3.88 12.15 6.78
N ILE A 60 3.94 10.83 6.60
CA ILE A 60 3.14 9.87 7.34
C ILE A 60 4.04 8.88 8.06
N ASP A 61 3.62 8.49 9.25
CA ASP A 61 4.19 7.36 9.97
C ASP A 61 3.30 6.14 9.74
N VAL A 62 3.85 5.13 9.06
CA VAL A 62 3.17 3.82 8.93
C VAL A 62 3.34 3.06 10.23
N LEU A 63 2.26 2.93 10.99
CA LEU A 63 2.22 2.25 12.27
C LEU A 63 2.18 0.73 12.10
N GLN A 64 1.45 0.27 11.08
CA GLN A 64 1.34 -1.14 10.74
C GLN A 64 0.98 -1.31 9.28
N TRP A 65 1.73 -2.14 8.56
CA TRP A 65 1.37 -2.51 7.19
C TRP A 65 0.16 -3.44 7.15
N GLY A 66 -0.72 -3.21 6.17
CA GLY A 66 -1.86 -4.08 5.87
C GLY A 66 -1.47 -5.40 5.20
N SER A 67 -2.47 -6.19 4.81
CA SER A 67 -2.25 -7.50 4.15
C SER A 67 -2.51 -7.45 2.65
N GLU A 68 -1.49 -7.82 1.87
CA GLU A 68 -1.59 -8.00 0.42
C GLU A 68 -2.53 -9.16 0.06
N GLU A 69 -2.54 -10.23 0.87
CA GLU A 69 -3.44 -11.38 0.69
C GLU A 69 -4.90 -11.00 0.90
N GLN A 70 -5.20 -10.25 1.96
CA GLN A 70 -6.57 -9.75 2.20
C GLN A 70 -7.00 -8.78 1.10
N SER A 71 -6.08 -7.91 0.64
CA SER A 71 -6.32 -7.03 -0.50
C SER A 71 -6.72 -7.83 -1.75
N LEU A 72 -5.93 -8.86 -2.10
CA LEU A 72 -6.24 -9.73 -3.24
C LEU A 72 -7.56 -10.48 -3.07
N LYS A 73 -7.87 -10.99 -1.87
CA LYS A 73 -9.13 -11.68 -1.59
C LYS A 73 -10.35 -10.79 -1.87
N VAL A 74 -10.26 -9.51 -1.53
CA VAL A 74 -11.34 -8.54 -1.76
C VAL A 74 -11.39 -8.06 -3.22
N LEU A 75 -10.22 -7.84 -3.85
CA LEU A 75 -10.13 -7.28 -5.19
C LEU A 75 -10.35 -8.31 -6.31
N ALA A 76 -9.96 -9.57 -6.12
CA ALA A 76 -10.10 -10.63 -7.14
C ALA A 76 -11.51 -10.75 -7.73
N PRO A 77 -12.61 -10.79 -6.95
CA PRO A 77 -13.96 -10.85 -7.52
C PRO A 77 -14.39 -9.55 -8.21
N ARG A 78 -13.66 -8.44 -8.02
CA ARG A 78 -13.97 -7.10 -8.55
C ARG A 78 -13.19 -6.76 -9.83
N CYS A 79 -12.44 -7.73 -10.38
CA CYS A 79 -11.62 -7.58 -11.59
C CYS A 79 -12.40 -7.32 -12.90
N LYS A 80 -13.72 -7.10 -12.86
CA LYS A 80 -14.44 -6.53 -14.04
C LYS A 80 -14.01 -5.09 -14.32
N ASN A 81 -13.52 -4.37 -13.31
CA ASN A 81 -13.04 -3.00 -13.46
C ASN A 81 -11.53 -2.98 -13.79
N HIS A 82 -11.15 -2.30 -14.88
CA HIS A 82 -9.77 -2.16 -15.34
C HIS A 82 -8.82 -1.58 -14.27
N CYS A 83 -9.32 -0.68 -13.43
CA CYS A 83 -8.57 -0.09 -12.32
C CYS A 83 -8.22 -1.16 -11.27
N VAL A 84 -9.18 -2.00 -10.91
CA VAL A 84 -8.96 -3.11 -9.98
C VAL A 84 -7.98 -4.13 -10.57
N GLN A 85 -8.09 -4.43 -11.87
CA GLN A 85 -7.15 -5.33 -12.54
C GLN A 85 -5.70 -4.84 -12.42
N ARG A 86 -5.46 -3.53 -12.55
CA ARG A 86 -4.12 -2.94 -12.37
C ARG A 86 -3.58 -3.17 -10.96
N MET A 87 -4.39 -2.90 -9.92
CA MET A 87 -3.98 -3.15 -8.53
C MET A 87 -3.66 -4.63 -8.29
N VAL A 88 -4.51 -5.53 -8.79
CA VAL A 88 -4.31 -6.98 -8.66
C VAL A 88 -3.03 -7.43 -9.36
N ALA A 89 -2.76 -6.92 -10.58
CA ALA A 89 -1.54 -7.22 -11.32
C ALA A 89 -0.29 -6.75 -10.55
N SER A 90 -0.30 -5.52 -10.03
CA SER A 90 0.80 -4.98 -9.22
C SER A 90 1.05 -5.81 -7.95
N LEU A 91 -0.01 -6.20 -7.23
CA LEU A 91 0.09 -7.06 -6.04
C LEU A 91 0.67 -8.44 -6.37
N GLN A 92 0.22 -9.06 -7.46
CA GLN A 92 0.73 -10.35 -7.92
C GLN A 92 2.21 -10.28 -8.32
N GLN A 93 2.61 -9.21 -9.01
CA GLN A 93 4.00 -8.97 -9.38
C GLN A 93 4.88 -8.79 -8.14
N LYS A 94 4.43 -7.99 -7.17
CA LYS A 94 5.13 -7.75 -5.91
C LYS A 94 5.34 -9.05 -5.12
N ARG A 95 4.30 -9.87 -5.01
CA ARG A 95 4.37 -11.19 -4.36
C ARG A 95 5.33 -12.14 -5.08
N ALA A 96 5.35 -12.15 -6.41
CA ALA A 96 6.27 -12.97 -7.19
C ALA A 96 7.74 -12.52 -6.97
N GLN A 97 7.99 -11.22 -6.91
CA GLN A 97 9.29 -10.65 -6.62
C GLN A 97 9.77 -11.00 -5.19
N GLN A 98 8.92 -10.81 -4.18
CA GLN A 98 9.23 -11.20 -2.80
C GLN A 98 9.54 -12.70 -2.68
N LYS A 99 8.78 -13.56 -3.38
CA LYS A 99 9.04 -15.00 -3.41
C LYS A 99 10.41 -15.30 -4.03
N LYS A 100 10.78 -14.62 -5.12
CA LYS A 100 12.08 -14.77 -5.77
C LYS A 100 13.23 -14.35 -4.85
N GLU A 101 13.07 -13.23 -4.16
CA GLU A 101 14.04 -12.72 -3.18
C GLU A 101 14.19 -13.66 -1.98
N LEU A 102 13.09 -14.20 -1.48
CA LEU A 102 13.09 -15.18 -0.40
C LEU A 102 13.79 -16.49 -0.80
N VAL A 103 13.53 -16.99 -2.01
CA VAL A 103 14.25 -18.18 -2.52
C VAL A 103 15.74 -17.88 -2.63
N ALA A 104 16.11 -16.72 -3.19
CA ALA A 104 17.51 -16.33 -3.34
C ALA A 104 18.25 -16.14 -2.01
N SER A 105 17.57 -15.69 -0.95
CA SER A 105 18.18 -15.53 0.37
C SER A 105 18.35 -16.85 1.13
N LEU A 106 17.58 -17.88 0.77
CA LEU A 106 17.66 -19.23 1.35
C LEU A 106 18.69 -20.13 0.67
N ASP A 107 19.25 -19.74 -0.48
CA ASP A 107 20.29 -20.48 -1.20
C ASP A 107 21.72 -20.12 -0.69
N PRO A 108 22.41 -20.98 0.11
CA PRO A 108 23.67 -20.63 0.77
C PRO A 108 24.90 -20.58 -0.15
N LYS A 109 24.75 -20.66 -1.48
CA LYS A 109 25.87 -20.89 -2.42
C LYS A 109 26.52 -19.63 -3.04
N LYS A 110 26.27 -18.43 -2.52
CA LYS A 110 26.93 -17.20 -3.03
C LYS A 110 27.37 -16.21 -1.93
N THR A 111 28.16 -16.65 -0.96
CA THR A 111 28.96 -15.71 -0.15
C THR A 111 30.33 -16.25 0.19
N GLN A 112 31.27 -16.15 -0.76
CA GLN A 112 32.71 -16.11 -0.47
C GLN A 112 33.34 -15.10 -1.43
N PRO A 113 33.69 -13.88 -0.98
CA PRO A 113 34.56 -13.01 -1.77
C PRO A 113 35.95 -13.65 -1.78
N LYS A 114 36.44 -14.01 -2.98
CA LYS A 114 37.82 -14.48 -3.16
C LYS A 114 38.77 -13.39 -2.69
N LYS A 115 39.43 -13.60 -1.54
CA LYS A 115 40.57 -12.79 -1.11
C LYS A 115 41.65 -12.92 -2.19
N LYS A 116 41.89 -11.86 -2.95
CA LYS A 116 43.05 -11.75 -3.83
C LYS A 116 44.28 -11.55 -2.94
N THR A 117 45.24 -12.44 -3.09
CA THR A 117 46.59 -12.39 -2.54
C THR A 117 47.42 -11.34 -3.28
#